data_AF-W5PTM3-F1
#
_entry.id   AF-W5PTM3-F1
#
_cell.length_a   1.000
_cell.length_b   1.000
_cell.length_c   1.000
_cell.angle_alpha   90.00
_cell.angle_beta   90.00
_cell.angle_gamma   90.00
#
_symmetry.space_group_name_H-M   'P 1'
#
loop_
_entity.id
_entity.type
_entity.pdbx_description
1 polymer ?
#
loop_
_entity_poly.entity_id
_entity_poly.type
_entity_poly.pdbx_seq_one_letter_code
_entity_poly.pdbx_strand_id
1 'polypeptide(L)'
;PRPRACPRRPLVPRAVTRGAGRKPLPNAAASSLGRAAAATAVCLPSCRSTRSMSGLRVYSTSVTGSREIKSQQSEVTRILDGKRIQYQLVDISQDNALRDEMRALAGNPKATPPQIVNGDQYCGDYELFVEAVEQNTLQEFLKLA
;
A
#
# COMPACT_ATOMS: atom_id res chain seq x y z
N PRO A 1 30.07 -25.13 -28.72
CA PRO A 1 30.77 -24.18 -27.83
C PRO A 1 29.96 -23.93 -26.56
N ARG A 2 30.54 -24.25 -25.39
CA ARG A 2 29.91 -24.28 -24.07
C ARG A 2 29.56 -22.86 -23.56
N PRO A 3 28.49 -22.66 -22.77
CA PRO A 3 28.31 -21.45 -21.98
C PRO A 3 29.00 -21.60 -20.61
N ARG A 4 29.94 -20.70 -20.31
CA ARG A 4 30.53 -20.45 -18.98
C ARG A 4 30.87 -18.95 -18.98
N ALA A 5 30.59 -18.12 -17.97
CA ALA A 5 30.53 -18.38 -16.55
C ALA A 5 29.78 -17.25 -15.82
N CYS A 6 29.09 -17.60 -14.73
CA CYS A 6 28.86 -16.71 -13.60
C CYS A 6 30.04 -16.82 -12.63
N PRO A 7 30.39 -15.74 -11.90
CA PRO A 7 30.91 -15.87 -10.55
C PRO A 7 30.12 -14.98 -9.56
N ARG A 8 29.47 -15.60 -8.56
CA ARG A 8 29.90 -15.69 -7.15
C ARG A 8 29.76 -14.38 -6.34
N ARG A 9 28.65 -14.28 -5.58
CA ARG A 9 28.65 -13.86 -4.15
C ARG A 9 29.46 -14.91 -3.33
N PRO A 10 29.92 -14.67 -2.08
CA PRO A 10 29.34 -13.81 -1.03
C PRO A 10 30.37 -13.07 -0.15
N LEU A 11 29.94 -12.23 0.80
CA LEU A 11 30.52 -12.10 2.16
C LEU A 11 29.89 -10.94 2.96
N VAL A 12 29.09 -11.29 3.96
CA VAL A 12 28.95 -10.63 5.27
C VAL A 12 28.92 -11.78 6.30
N PRO A 13 29.01 -11.60 7.63
CA PRO A 13 29.16 -10.38 8.44
C PRO A 13 30.26 -10.50 9.54
N ARG A 14 30.52 -9.45 10.32
CA ARG A 14 30.94 -9.52 11.76
C ARG A 14 30.97 -8.11 12.38
N ALA A 15 30.18 -7.88 13.44
CA ALA A 15 30.56 -7.72 14.86
C ALA A 15 31.18 -6.33 15.14
N VAL A 16 30.85 -5.53 16.16
CA VAL A 16 30.54 -5.70 17.60
C VAL A 16 30.16 -4.27 18.10
N THR A 17 29.32 -3.96 19.12
CA THR A 17 29.61 -3.91 20.58
C THR A 17 28.38 -3.41 21.38
N ARG A 18 28.14 -4.05 22.54
CA ARG A 18 27.82 -3.57 23.92
C ARG A 18 27.47 -2.07 24.08
N GLY A 19 26.55 -1.59 24.92
CA GLY A 19 25.75 -2.11 26.03
C GLY A 19 25.37 -0.96 27.00
N ALA A 20 24.50 -1.25 27.98
CA ALA A 20 24.25 -0.56 29.28
C ALA A 20 23.02 0.39 29.46
N GLY A 21 22.33 0.20 30.60
CA GLY A 21 21.45 1.18 31.30
C GLY A 21 19.98 0.78 31.43
N ARG A 22 19.58 -0.16 32.31
CA ARG A 22 19.10 0.00 33.71
C ARG A 22 17.95 1.03 33.95
N LYS A 23 16.85 0.49 34.52
CA LYS A 23 15.62 1.04 35.16
C LYS A 23 15.91 2.10 36.26
N PRO A 24 14.94 2.75 36.97
CA PRO A 24 13.47 2.55 37.08
C PRO A 24 12.55 3.82 37.22
N LEU A 25 11.23 3.57 37.32
CA LEU A 25 10.13 4.36 37.94
C LEU A 25 10.44 4.79 39.39
N PRO A 26 9.67 5.67 40.12
CA PRO A 26 8.22 5.96 40.09
C PRO A 26 7.93 7.49 40.05
N ASN A 27 6.74 8.09 40.20
CA ASN A 27 5.82 8.12 41.35
C ASN A 27 4.54 8.95 41.06
N ALA A 28 3.57 8.79 41.97
CA ALA A 28 2.13 9.02 41.85
C ALA A 28 1.62 10.40 42.28
N ALA A 29 0.31 10.58 42.02
CA ALA A 29 -0.71 11.36 42.74
C ALA A 29 -0.99 12.81 42.30
N ALA A 30 -2.23 13.02 41.83
CA ALA A 30 -3.09 14.10 42.32
C ALA A 30 -4.57 13.78 42.01
N SER A 31 -5.37 13.80 43.06
CA SER A 31 -6.83 13.68 43.07
C SER A 31 -7.48 15.05 42.84
N SER A 32 -8.64 15.11 42.18
CA SER A 32 -9.71 16.03 42.59
C SER A 32 -11.04 15.69 41.91
N LEU A 33 -12.07 15.58 42.75
CA LEU A 33 -13.47 15.40 42.40
C LEU A 33 -14.00 16.55 41.51
N GLY A 34 -14.90 16.20 40.59
CA GLY A 34 -15.76 17.15 39.89
C GLY A 34 -17.07 16.47 39.48
N ARG A 35 -18.15 16.83 40.17
CA ARG A 35 -19.53 16.33 39.99
C ARG A 35 -20.16 16.80 38.67
N ALA A 36 -21.12 15.99 38.22
CA ALA A 36 -22.38 16.33 37.54
C ALA A 36 -22.31 16.87 36.10
N ALA A 37 -22.98 16.19 35.17
CA ALA A 37 -24.36 16.51 34.79
C ALA A 37 -24.87 15.53 33.73
N ALA A 38 -26.14 15.18 33.85
CA ALA A 38 -26.89 14.40 32.88
C ALA A 38 -26.98 15.12 31.53
N ALA A 39 -26.82 14.36 30.45
CA ALA A 39 -27.41 14.67 29.16
C ALA A 39 -27.70 13.37 28.42
N THR A 40 -28.98 12.99 28.45
CA THR A 40 -29.57 12.02 27.54
C THR A 40 -29.44 12.58 26.12
N ALA A 41 -28.39 12.19 25.42
CA ALA A 41 -28.23 12.48 24.01
C ALA A 41 -28.36 11.16 23.25
N VAL A 42 -29.48 11.05 22.55
CA VAL A 42 -29.72 10.05 21.51
C VAL A 42 -28.73 10.36 20.39
N CYS A 43 -27.50 9.84 20.48
CA CYS A 43 -26.57 9.86 19.37
C CYS A 43 -26.75 8.58 18.57
N LEU A 44 -27.13 8.79 17.31
CA LEU A 44 -27.10 7.82 16.23
C LEU A 44 -25.83 6.96 16.29
N PRO A 45 -25.81 5.74 15.71
CA PRO A 45 -24.57 5.10 15.33
C PRO A 45 -23.90 5.96 14.24
N SER A 46 -23.22 7.03 14.65
CA SER A 46 -22.12 7.59 13.88
C SER A 46 -21.00 6.58 14.02
N CYS A 47 -21.02 5.58 13.14
CA CYS A 47 -19.88 4.71 12.93
C CYS A 47 -18.70 5.61 12.55
N ARG A 48 -17.85 5.82 13.55
CA ARG A 48 -16.60 6.53 13.49
C ARG A 48 -15.67 5.73 12.58
N SER A 49 -15.57 6.10 11.32
CA SER A 49 -14.35 5.82 10.55
C SER A 49 -13.72 7.15 10.22
N THR A 50 -12.70 7.49 11.00
CA THR A 50 -11.70 8.46 10.59
C THR A 50 -11.33 8.17 9.16
N ARG A 51 -11.68 9.12 8.30
CA ARG A 51 -11.24 9.33 6.94
C ARG A 51 -9.72 9.10 6.84
N SER A 52 -9.30 7.84 6.68
CA SER A 52 -8.01 7.57 6.07
C SER A 52 -8.24 7.90 4.61
N MET A 53 -7.82 9.09 4.17
CA MET A 53 -7.73 9.35 2.73
C MET A 53 -6.61 8.46 2.22
N SER A 54 -6.95 7.21 1.97
CA SER A 54 -6.05 6.24 1.38
C SER A 54 -5.65 6.78 0.03
N GLY A 55 -4.38 7.13 -0.10
CA GLY A 55 -3.79 7.66 -1.33
C GLY A 55 -3.59 6.54 -2.35
N LEU A 56 -4.67 5.82 -2.69
CA LEU A 56 -4.60 4.73 -3.64
C LEU A 56 -4.24 5.30 -5.01
N ARG A 57 -3.10 4.88 -5.55
CA ARG A 57 -2.59 5.25 -6.86
C ARG A 57 -2.58 4.01 -7.75
N VAL A 58 -3.25 4.11 -8.88
CA VAL A 58 -3.29 3.06 -9.90
C VAL A 58 -2.50 3.55 -11.09
N TYR A 59 -1.37 2.92 -11.35
CA TYR A 59 -0.54 3.22 -12.51
C TYR A 59 -1.12 2.56 -13.75
N SER A 60 -1.38 3.38 -14.77
CA SER A 60 -1.93 3.00 -16.06
C SER A 60 -1.10 3.64 -17.18
N THR A 61 -1.30 3.21 -18.42
CA THR A 61 -0.71 3.90 -19.58
C THR A 61 -1.77 4.13 -20.65
N SER A 62 -1.91 5.38 -21.09
CA SER A 62 -2.76 5.69 -22.24
C SER A 62 -2.13 5.21 -23.56
N VAL A 63 -0.79 5.07 -23.58
CA VAL A 63 -0.01 4.67 -24.75
C VAL A 63 0.48 3.24 -24.58
N THR A 64 -0.28 2.27 -25.11
CA THR A 64 0.13 0.86 -25.19
C THR A 64 -0.36 0.21 -26.47
N GLY A 65 0.52 -0.58 -27.10
CA GLY A 65 0.18 -1.42 -28.26
C GLY A 65 -0.37 -2.79 -27.87
N SER A 66 -0.28 -3.19 -26.60
CA SER A 66 -0.70 -4.50 -26.13
C SER A 66 -2.16 -4.48 -25.68
N ARG A 67 -2.98 -5.31 -26.31
CA ARG A 67 -4.41 -5.45 -25.97
C ARG A 67 -4.61 -5.97 -24.55
N GLU A 68 -3.77 -6.89 -24.11
CA GLU A 68 -3.81 -7.49 -22.77
C GLU A 68 -3.66 -6.41 -21.69
N ILE A 69 -2.64 -5.55 -21.81
CA ILE A 69 -2.39 -4.44 -20.89
C ILE A 69 -3.59 -3.50 -20.78
N LYS A 70 -4.19 -3.14 -21.93
CA LYS A 70 -5.38 -2.27 -21.96
C LYS A 70 -6.59 -2.93 -21.30
N SER A 71 -6.78 -4.23 -21.53
CA SER A 71 -7.86 -5.00 -20.90
C SER A 71 -7.70 -5.04 -19.39
N GLN A 72 -6.51 -5.40 -18.90
CA GLN A 72 -6.21 -5.49 -17.47
C GLN A 72 -6.43 -4.16 -16.75
N GLN A 73 -5.95 -3.03 -17.31
CA GLN A 73 -6.18 -1.70 -16.73
C GLN A 73 -7.67 -1.33 -16.67
N SER A 74 -8.39 -1.63 -17.75
CA SER A 74 -9.84 -1.37 -17.83
C SER A 74 -10.62 -2.21 -16.83
N GLU A 75 -10.17 -3.42 -16.56
CA GLU A 75 -10.77 -4.32 -15.58
C GLU A 75 -10.52 -3.85 -14.14
N VAL A 76 -9.27 -3.50 -13.81
CA VAL A 76 -8.91 -2.95 -12.49
C VAL A 76 -9.74 -1.70 -12.17
N THR A 77 -9.80 -0.74 -13.10
CA THR A 77 -10.57 0.49 -12.92
C THR A 77 -12.07 0.23 -12.76
N ARG A 78 -12.64 -0.69 -13.55
CA ARG A 78 -14.05 -1.10 -13.44
C ARG A 78 -14.38 -1.73 -12.08
N ILE A 79 -13.50 -2.57 -11.55
CA ILE A 79 -13.70 -3.24 -10.26
C ILE A 79 -13.61 -2.23 -9.11
N LEU A 80 -12.64 -1.32 -9.15
CA LEU A 80 -12.49 -0.27 -8.15
C LEU A 80 -13.71 0.67 -8.11
N ASP A 81 -14.22 1.04 -9.28
CA ASP A 81 -15.44 1.85 -9.43
C ASP A 81 -16.67 1.12 -8.89
N GLY A 82 -16.81 -0.17 -9.20
CA GLY A 82 -17.87 -1.03 -8.67
C GLY A 82 -17.88 -1.13 -7.14
N LYS A 83 -16.71 -1.07 -6.50
CA LYS A 83 -16.57 -1.04 -5.02
C LYS A 83 -16.60 0.36 -4.43
N ARG A 84 -16.75 1.41 -5.25
CA ARG A 84 -16.75 2.83 -4.86
C ARG A 84 -15.54 3.23 -4.01
N ILE A 85 -14.38 2.69 -4.36
CA ILE A 85 -13.12 3.04 -3.72
C ILE A 85 -12.54 4.24 -4.45
N GLN A 86 -12.17 5.29 -3.72
CA GLN A 86 -11.51 6.45 -4.32
C GLN A 86 -10.07 6.09 -4.69
N TYR A 87 -9.69 6.30 -5.94
CA TYR A 87 -8.33 6.07 -6.42
C TYR A 87 -7.88 7.19 -7.36
N GLN A 88 -6.56 7.37 -7.43
CA GLN A 88 -5.90 8.27 -8.35
C GLN A 88 -5.32 7.47 -9.50
N LEU A 89 -5.82 7.72 -10.71
CA LEU A 89 -5.25 7.14 -11.92
C LEU A 89 -4.01 7.95 -12.32
N VAL A 90 -2.87 7.28 -12.40
CA VAL A 90 -1.57 7.87 -12.73
C VAL A 90 -1.10 7.30 -14.06
N ASP A 91 -0.98 8.16 -15.08
CA ASP A 91 -0.57 7.74 -16.42
C ASP A 91 0.95 7.81 -16.58
N ILE A 92 1.61 6.65 -16.65
CA ILE A 92 3.07 6.55 -16.81
C ILE A 92 3.56 7.00 -18.20
N SER A 93 2.65 7.20 -19.17
CA SER A 93 3.03 7.70 -20.50
C SER A 93 3.27 9.21 -20.52
N GLN A 94 2.80 9.93 -19.49
CA GLN A 94 2.96 11.38 -19.39
C GLN A 94 4.35 11.76 -18.88
N ASP A 95 4.85 11.04 -17.86
CA ASP A 95 6.14 11.32 -17.24
C ASP A 95 6.99 10.05 -17.10
N ASN A 96 8.26 10.13 -17.54
CA ASN A 96 9.21 9.03 -17.36
C ASN A 96 9.53 8.77 -15.88
N ALA A 97 9.47 9.79 -15.01
CA ALA A 97 9.70 9.62 -13.58
C ALA A 97 8.68 8.68 -12.92
N LEU A 98 7.40 8.75 -13.32
CA LEU A 98 6.34 7.87 -12.81
C LEU A 98 6.56 6.42 -13.22
N ARG A 99 7.09 6.20 -14.43
CA ARG A 99 7.47 4.87 -14.91
C ARG A 99 8.60 4.27 -14.08
N ASP A 100 9.61 5.07 -13.74
CA ASP A 100 10.72 4.62 -12.90
C ASP A 100 10.26 4.38 -11.45
N GLU A 101 9.39 5.23 -10.89
CA GLU A 101 8.76 5.02 -9.58
C GLU A 101 7.99 3.70 -9.54
N MET A 102 7.13 3.44 -10.53
CA MET A 102 6.37 2.19 -10.64
C MET A 102 7.28 0.96 -10.66
N ARG A 103 8.39 1.02 -11.43
CA ARG A 103 9.37 -0.08 -11.53
C ARG A 103 10.17 -0.28 -10.24
N ALA A 104 10.51 0.82 -9.56
CA ALA A 104 11.19 0.78 -8.28
C ALA A 104 10.29 0.16 -7.19
N LEU A 105 9.02 0.55 -7.16
CA LEU A 105 8.02 0.03 -6.21
C LEU A 105 7.72 -1.44 -6.44
N ALA A 106 7.56 -1.86 -7.70
CA ALA A 106 7.38 -3.27 -8.06
C ALA A 106 8.67 -4.10 -7.87
N GLY A 107 9.82 -3.45 -7.67
CA GLY A 107 11.12 -4.12 -7.59
C GLY A 107 11.52 -4.86 -8.88
N ASN A 108 10.85 -4.57 -10.01
CA ASN A 108 11.05 -5.26 -11.28
C ASN A 108 11.19 -4.26 -12.42
N PRO A 109 12.34 -4.24 -13.14
CA PRO A 109 12.56 -3.32 -14.26
C PRO A 109 11.65 -3.58 -15.46
N LYS A 110 11.00 -4.75 -15.53
CA LYS A 110 10.06 -5.15 -16.59
C LYS A 110 8.60 -5.12 -16.14
N ALA A 111 8.28 -4.52 -14.98
CA ALA A 111 6.90 -4.37 -14.56
C ALA A 111 6.07 -3.63 -15.63
N THR A 112 4.96 -4.25 -16.02
CA THR A 112 3.96 -3.66 -16.92
C THR A 112 2.77 -3.16 -16.10
N PRO A 113 2.12 -2.06 -16.52
CA PRO A 113 0.85 -1.66 -15.94
C PRO A 113 -0.24 -2.72 -16.24
N PRO A 114 -1.28 -2.87 -15.41
CA PRO A 114 -1.63 -2.05 -14.24
C PRO A 114 -0.81 -2.38 -12.98
N GLN A 115 -0.44 -1.35 -12.21
CA GLN A 115 0.24 -1.51 -10.92
C GLN A 115 -0.48 -0.70 -9.85
N ILE A 116 -0.72 -1.31 -8.69
CA ILE A 116 -1.54 -0.72 -7.64
C ILE A 116 -0.66 -0.43 -6.42
N VAL A 117 -0.73 0.81 -5.96
CA VAL A 117 0.06 1.33 -4.86
C VAL A 117 -0.87 2.09 -3.93
N ASN A 118 -0.69 1.98 -2.63
CA ASN A 118 -1.37 2.80 -1.64
C ASN A 118 -0.35 3.72 -0.96
N GLY A 119 -0.41 5.02 -1.25
CA GLY A 119 0.60 5.98 -0.82
C GLY A 119 1.95 5.53 -1.34
N ASP A 120 2.88 5.22 -0.45
CA ASP A 120 4.24 4.76 -0.78
C ASP A 120 4.41 3.23 -0.73
N GLN A 121 3.33 2.48 -0.42
CA GLN A 121 3.37 1.03 -0.34
C GLN A 121 2.80 0.37 -1.59
N TYR A 122 3.63 -0.44 -2.24
CA TYR A 122 3.17 -1.37 -3.28
C TYR A 122 2.14 -2.35 -2.69
N CYS A 123 0.99 -2.50 -3.36
CA CYS A 123 -0.03 -3.49 -3.04
C CYS A 123 0.18 -4.74 -3.89
N GLY A 124 0.29 -4.55 -5.21
CA GLY A 124 0.47 -5.66 -6.15
C GLY A 124 0.18 -5.26 -7.59
N ASP A 125 0.37 -6.26 -8.44
CA ASP A 125 0.08 -6.26 -9.88
C ASP A 125 -1.34 -6.79 -10.14
N TYR A 126 -1.67 -6.97 -11.43
CA TYR A 126 -2.98 -7.44 -11.87
C TYR A 126 -3.36 -8.81 -11.30
N GLU A 127 -2.45 -9.79 -11.29
CA GLU A 127 -2.76 -11.16 -10.85
C GLU A 127 -3.15 -11.17 -9.37
N LEU A 128 -2.33 -10.53 -8.52
CA LEU A 128 -2.61 -10.36 -7.10
C LEU A 128 -3.92 -9.60 -6.84
N PHE A 129 -4.25 -8.62 -7.69
CA PHE A 129 -5.50 -7.88 -7.58
C PHE A 129 -6.71 -8.77 -7.85
N VAL A 130 -6.67 -9.58 -8.92
CA VAL A 130 -7.77 -10.49 -9.27
C VAL A 130 -7.95 -11.52 -8.16
N GLU A 131 -6.87 -12.11 -7.64
CA GLU A 131 -6.93 -13.05 -6.51
C GLU A 131 -7.62 -12.42 -5.29
N ALA A 132 -7.27 -11.18 -4.93
CA ALA A 132 -7.89 -10.46 -3.81
C ALA A 132 -9.37 -10.09 -4.08
N VAL A 133 -9.75 -9.93 -5.35
CA VAL A 133 -11.16 -9.72 -5.74
C VAL A 133 -11.95 -11.01 -5.58
N GLU A 134 -11.41 -12.13 -6.04
CA GLU A 134 -12.04 -13.46 -5.93
C GLU A 134 -12.17 -13.92 -4.47
N GLN A 135 -11.17 -13.61 -3.64
CA GLN A 135 -11.18 -13.92 -2.20
C GLN A 135 -11.99 -12.91 -1.38
N ASN A 136 -12.56 -11.86 -2.01
CA ASN A 136 -13.26 -10.78 -1.33
C ASN A 136 -12.42 -9.98 -0.31
N THR A 137 -11.09 -10.15 -0.30
CA THR A 137 -10.11 -9.49 0.61
C THR A 137 -9.51 -8.21 0.03
N LEU A 138 -10.14 -7.61 -0.99
CA LEU A 138 -9.61 -6.41 -1.66
C LEU A 138 -9.32 -5.24 -0.70
N GLN A 139 -10.12 -5.04 0.35
CA GLN A 139 -9.87 -3.96 1.32
C GLN A 139 -8.56 -4.16 2.09
N GLU A 140 -8.23 -5.41 2.42
CA GLU A 140 -6.97 -5.78 3.08
C GLU A 140 -5.79 -5.67 2.09
N PHE A 141 -5.97 -6.13 0.85
CA PHE A 141 -4.97 -5.99 -0.21
C PHE A 141 -4.60 -4.52 -0.47
N LEU A 142 -5.61 -3.65 -0.50
CA LEU A 142 -5.44 -2.22 -0.67
C LEU A 142 -5.03 -1.51 0.63
N LYS A 143 -4.87 -2.23 1.75
CA LYS A 143 -4.47 -1.70 3.07
C LYS A 143 -5.40 -0.56 3.54
N LEU A 144 -6.70 -0.72 3.30
CA LEU A 144 -7.75 0.23 3.68
C LEU A 144 -8.38 -0.11 5.04
N ALA A 145 -8.16 -1.33 5.54
CA ALA A 145 -8.72 -1.90 6.76
C ALA A 145 -7.66 -2.06 7.86
#